data_AF-A0A0A7DW36-F1
#
_entry.id   AF-A0A0A7DW36-F1
#
_cell.length_a   1.000
_cell.length_b   1.000
_cell.length_c   1.000
_cell.angle_alpha   90.00
_cell.angle_beta   90.00
_cell.angle_gamma   90.00
#
_symmetry.space_group_name_H-M   'P 1'
#
loop_
_entity.id
_entity.type
_entity.pdbx_description
1 polymer ?
#
loop_
_entity_poly.entity_id
_entity_poly.type
_entity_poly.pdbx_seq_one_letter_code
_entity_poly.pdbx_strand_id
1 'polypeptide(L)'
;ALHSEVRSLHTNLQQASALMDLYNQKIVFLEDQIKAWSDRVVKLQEDGWQQSVSLSNCQRKLVDVNGDAQKLRQSLDGLQANVGSSRLEVADVLIELEKERFSKKRIEDDLEVMSRKASSLRAKACESTVLEKLRHEVKEYRGILKCGICHDRQKEVVVTK
;
A
#
# COMPACT_ATOMS: atom_id res chain seq x y z
N ALA A 1 71.53 72.98 56.00
CA ALA A 1 71.74 72.11 54.82
C ALA A 1 71.17 70.72 55.07
N LEU A 2 71.78 69.92 55.96
CA LEU A 2 71.34 68.54 56.25
C LEU A 2 69.86 68.38 56.66
N HIS A 3 69.32 69.22 57.55
CA HIS A 3 67.93 69.07 58.00
C HIS A 3 66.89 69.35 56.89
N SER A 4 67.14 70.32 56.01
CA SER A 4 66.27 70.61 54.87
C SER A 4 66.32 69.48 53.82
N GLU A 5 67.49 68.88 53.60
CA GLU A 5 67.65 67.72 52.72
C GLU A 5 66.92 66.48 53.27
N VAL A 6 67.05 66.19 54.56
CA VAL A 6 66.32 65.09 55.21
C VAL A 6 64.80 65.28 55.09
N ARG A 7 64.30 66.51 55.24
CA ARG A 7 62.89 66.82 55.03
C ARG A 7 62.45 66.62 53.59
N SER A 8 63.24 67.05 52.61
CA SER A 8 62.94 66.86 51.18
C SER A 8 62.95 65.38 50.79
N LEU A 9 63.88 64.59 51.32
CA LEU A 9 63.92 63.14 51.08
C LEU A 9 62.70 62.45 51.68
N HIS A 10 62.26 62.86 52.87
CA HIS A 10 61.06 62.32 53.50
C HIS A 10 59.79 62.59 52.68
N THR A 11 59.62 63.81 52.14
CA THR A 11 58.47 64.13 51.28
C THR A 11 58.50 63.35 49.97
N ASN A 12 59.68 63.19 49.37
CA ASN A 12 59.83 62.39 48.15
C ASN A 12 59.49 60.91 48.39
N LEU A 13 59.90 60.37 49.55
CA LEU A 13 59.57 59.00 49.94
C LEU A 13 58.05 58.82 50.15
N GLN A 14 57.38 59.77 50.81
CA GLN A 14 55.93 59.75 50.97
C GLN A 14 55.20 59.80 49.62
N GLN A 15 55.65 60.65 48.71
CA GLN A 15 55.10 60.74 47.35
C GLN A 15 55.33 59.44 46.56
N ALA A 16 56.53 58.86 46.65
CA ALA A 16 56.84 57.58 46.00
C ALA A 16 55.98 56.43 46.56
N SER A 17 55.75 56.40 47.87
CA SER A 17 54.86 55.44 48.52
C SER A 17 53.43 55.56 48.01
N ALA A 18 52.89 56.79 47.94
CA ALA A 18 51.53 57.03 47.45
C ALA A 18 51.37 56.62 45.97
N LEU A 19 52.39 56.86 45.14
CA LEU A 19 52.40 56.42 43.75
C LEU A 19 52.45 54.89 43.65
N MET A 20 53.26 54.22 44.49
CA MET A 20 53.31 52.76 44.56
C MET A 20 51.95 52.16 44.94
N ASP A 21 51.27 52.72 45.93
CA ASP A 21 49.93 52.27 46.35
C ASP A 21 48.91 52.42 45.22
N LEU A 22 48.96 53.54 44.48
CA LEU A 22 48.10 53.76 43.32
C LEU A 22 48.37 52.76 42.19
N TYR A 23 49.64 52.46 41.91
CA TYR A 23 49.99 51.45 40.91
C TYR A 23 49.59 50.05 41.35
N ASN A 24 49.74 49.70 42.63
CA ASN A 24 49.29 48.41 43.16
C ASN A 24 47.77 48.25 43.01
N GLN A 25 46.98 49.28 43.32
CA GLN A 25 45.52 49.25 43.08
C GLN A 25 45.18 49.07 41.60
N LYS A 26 45.92 49.73 40.71
CA LYS A 26 45.74 49.57 39.26
C LYS A 26 46.11 48.17 38.78
N ILE A 27 47.16 47.56 39.33
CA ILE A 27 47.54 46.18 39.02
C ILE A 27 46.40 45.23 39.39
N VAL A 28 45.89 45.30 40.64
CA VAL A 28 44.79 44.44 41.10
C VAL A 28 43.56 44.59 40.20
N PHE A 29 43.19 45.83 39.86
CA PHE A 29 42.07 46.09 38.95
C PHE A 29 42.26 45.50 37.54
N LEU A 30 43.49 45.53 37.01
CA LEU A 30 43.81 44.93 35.72
C LEU A 30 43.83 43.40 35.79
N GLU A 31 44.32 42.82 36.88
CA GLU A 31 44.30 41.37 37.13
C GLU A 31 42.86 40.84 37.17
N ASP A 32 41.97 41.52 37.89
CA ASP A 32 40.55 41.16 37.96
C ASP A 32 39.87 41.22 36.58
N GLN A 33 40.20 42.25 35.78
CA GLN A 33 39.70 42.33 34.41
C GLN A 33 40.23 41.20 33.55
N ILE A 34 41.54 40.93 33.56
CA ILE A 34 42.16 39.84 32.79
C ILE A 34 41.50 38.51 33.15
N LYS A 35 41.25 38.26 34.44
CA LYS A 35 40.55 37.07 34.89
C LYS A 35 39.13 37.00 34.33
N ALA A 36 38.35 38.08 34.43
CA ALA A 36 36.99 38.13 33.89
C ALA A 36 36.94 37.92 32.37
N TRP A 37 37.89 38.48 31.62
CA TRP A 37 38.03 38.26 30.18
C TRP A 37 38.42 36.81 29.87
N SER A 38 39.32 36.22 30.66
CA SER A 38 39.74 34.82 30.50
C SER A 38 38.58 33.86 30.71
N ASP A 39 37.79 34.06 31.77
CA ASP A 39 36.60 33.25 32.06
C ASP A 39 35.55 33.34 30.93
N ARG A 40 35.39 34.52 30.32
CA ARG A 40 34.50 34.71 29.16
C ARG A 40 35.01 33.97 27.93
N VAL A 41 36.31 34.01 27.66
CA VAL A 41 36.91 33.29 26.52
C VAL A 41 36.71 31.79 26.67
N VAL A 42 36.92 31.24 27.88
CA VAL A 42 36.69 29.81 28.16
C VAL A 42 35.22 29.43 27.91
N LYS A 43 34.27 30.20 28.43
CA LYS A 43 32.83 29.94 28.20
C LYS A 43 32.46 29.97 26.71
N LEU A 44 32.93 30.98 25.96
CA LEU A 44 32.66 31.06 24.53
C LEU A 44 33.25 29.87 23.76
N GLN A 45 34.40 29.36 24.19
CA GLN A 45 35.00 28.17 23.60
C GLN A 45 34.16 26.91 23.89
N GLU A 46 33.69 26.75 25.12
CA GLU A 46 32.80 25.65 25.52
C GLU A 46 31.47 25.68 24.75
N ASP A 47 30.84 26.85 24.68
CA ASP A 47 29.60 27.06 23.92
C ASP A 47 29.79 26.76 22.43
N GLY A 48 30.90 27.22 21.84
CA GLY A 48 31.25 26.95 20.44
C GLY A 48 31.44 25.45 20.18
N TRP A 49 32.08 24.73 21.10
CA TRP A 49 32.23 23.28 21.01
C TRP A 49 30.89 22.56 21.09
N GLN A 50 30.03 22.93 22.05
CA GLN A 50 28.70 22.34 22.21
C GLN A 50 27.81 22.57 20.98
N GLN A 51 27.88 23.78 20.39
CA GLN A 51 27.16 24.12 19.16
C GLN A 51 27.66 23.29 17.98
N SER A 52 28.97 23.11 17.84
CA SER A 52 29.57 22.28 16.78
C SER A 52 29.12 20.82 16.86
N VAL A 53 29.13 20.23 18.06
CA VAL A 53 28.63 18.88 18.30
C VAL A 53 27.15 18.78 17.95
N SER A 54 26.34 19.74 18.40
CA SER A 54 24.91 19.78 18.12
C SER A 54 24.62 19.88 16.62
N LEU A 55 25.36 20.72 15.89
CA LEU A 55 25.25 20.86 14.44
C LEU A 55 25.58 19.55 13.72
N SER A 56 26.68 18.90 14.08
CA SER A 56 27.07 17.59 13.53
C SER A 56 25.98 16.54 13.75
N ASN A 57 25.38 16.51 14.94
CA ASN A 57 24.28 15.59 15.25
C ASN A 57 23.02 15.89 14.42
N CYS A 58 22.65 17.15 14.26
CA CYS A 58 21.54 17.56 13.40
C CYS A 58 21.79 17.20 11.94
N GLN A 59 23.01 17.39 11.45
CA GLN A 59 23.39 17.03 10.08
C GLN A 59 23.29 15.53 9.83
N ARG A 60 23.71 14.69 10.79
CA ARG A 60 23.53 13.23 10.70
C ARG A 60 22.05 12.85 10.61
N LYS A 61 21.23 13.37 11.52
CA LYS A 61 19.78 13.13 11.50
C LYS A 61 19.13 13.56 10.19
N LEU A 62 19.58 14.67 9.61
CA LEU A 62 19.08 15.16 8.33
C LEU A 62 19.39 14.17 7.19
N VAL A 63 20.61 13.61 7.16
CA VAL A 63 20.98 12.59 6.18
C VAL A 63 20.12 11.33 6.35
N ASP A 64 19.93 10.87 7.58
CA ASP A 64 19.11 9.70 7.88
C ASP A 64 17.66 9.90 7.41
N VAL A 65 17.03 11.03 7.77
CA VAL A 65 15.66 11.38 7.35
C VAL A 65 15.53 11.49 5.84
N ASN A 66 16.52 12.09 5.16
CA ASN A 66 16.52 12.15 3.70
C ASN A 66 16.62 10.75 3.06
N GLY A 67 17.44 9.87 3.63
CA GLY A 67 17.54 8.48 3.20
C GLY A 67 16.21 7.74 3.35
N ASP A 68 15.53 7.90 4.48
CA ASP A 68 14.23 7.28 4.71
C ASP A 68 13.13 7.87 3.82
N ALA A 69 13.13 9.18 3.60
CA ALA A 69 12.22 9.83 2.65
C ALA A 69 12.41 9.29 1.21
N GLN A 70 13.66 9.02 0.81
CA GLN A 70 13.96 8.41 -0.49
C GLN A 70 13.44 6.98 -0.58
N LYS A 71 13.63 6.15 0.45
CA LYS A 71 13.09 4.78 0.51
C LYS A 71 11.57 4.77 0.43
N LEU A 72 10.91 5.66 1.18
CA LEU A 72 9.45 5.79 1.15
C LEU A 72 8.94 6.19 -0.24
N ARG A 73 9.65 7.10 -0.93
CA ARG A 73 9.32 7.48 -2.30
C ARG A 73 9.42 6.28 -3.26
N GLN A 74 10.51 5.51 -3.19
CA GLN A 74 10.67 4.30 -4.00
C GLN A 74 9.58 3.26 -3.73
N SER A 75 9.20 3.09 -2.46
CA SER A 75 8.10 2.20 -2.09
C SER A 75 6.75 2.68 -2.64
N LEU A 76 6.48 3.99 -2.59
CA LEU A 76 5.28 4.58 -3.15
C LEU A 76 5.22 4.39 -4.68
N ASP A 77 6.32 4.63 -5.39
CA ASP A 77 6.40 4.44 -6.84
C ASP A 77 6.09 2.97 -7.21
N GLY A 78 6.63 2.02 -6.43
CA GLY A 78 6.33 0.59 -6.59
C GLY A 78 4.85 0.25 -6.33
N LEU A 79 4.26 0.79 -5.27
CA LEU A 79 2.83 0.61 -4.99
C LEU A 79 1.95 1.20 -6.11
N GLN A 80 2.32 2.37 -6.63
CA GLN A 80 1.60 3.02 -7.71
C GLN A 80 1.65 2.20 -9.01
N ALA A 81 2.81 1.62 -9.33
CA ALA A 81 2.96 0.70 -10.46
C ALA A 81 2.07 -0.55 -10.29
N ASN A 82 2.06 -1.16 -9.09
CA ASN A 82 1.23 -2.32 -8.80
C ASN A 82 -0.27 -2.00 -8.92
N VAL A 83 -0.72 -0.86 -8.38
CA VAL A 83 -2.10 -0.40 -8.53
C VAL A 83 -2.44 -0.18 -10.01
N GLY A 84 -1.49 0.35 -10.79
CA GLY A 84 -1.63 0.46 -12.24
C GLY A 84 -1.89 -0.90 -12.91
N SER A 85 -1.07 -1.91 -12.61
CA SER A 85 -1.23 -3.27 -13.12
C SER A 85 -2.57 -3.89 -12.74
N SER A 86 -2.93 -3.86 -11.44
CA SER A 86 -4.19 -4.43 -10.98
C SER A 86 -5.42 -3.76 -11.60
N ARG A 87 -5.36 -2.46 -11.90
CA ARG A 87 -6.44 -1.78 -12.62
C ARG A 87 -6.62 -2.30 -14.04
N LEU A 88 -5.52 -2.60 -14.74
CA LEU A 88 -5.57 -3.19 -16.08
C LEU A 88 -6.13 -4.62 -16.02
N GLU A 89 -5.64 -5.44 -15.08
CA GLU A 89 -6.13 -6.80 -14.87
C GLU A 89 -7.64 -6.83 -14.58
N VAL A 90 -8.13 -5.92 -13.73
CA VAL A 90 -9.57 -5.79 -13.45
C VAL A 90 -10.34 -5.39 -14.70
N ALA A 91 -9.82 -4.47 -15.52
CA ALA A 91 -10.46 -4.08 -16.77
C ALA A 91 -10.56 -5.26 -17.75
N ASP A 92 -9.50 -6.07 -17.88
CA ASP A 92 -9.49 -7.27 -18.73
C ASP A 92 -10.53 -8.29 -18.26
N VAL A 93 -10.60 -8.56 -16.95
CA VAL A 93 -11.61 -9.47 -16.37
C VAL A 93 -13.03 -8.97 -16.62
N LEU A 94 -13.27 -7.65 -16.53
CA LEU A 94 -14.58 -7.07 -16.82
C LEU A 94 -14.96 -7.21 -18.30
N ILE A 95 -14.00 -7.09 -19.21
CA ILE A 95 -14.21 -7.32 -20.65
C ILE A 95 -14.59 -8.78 -20.90
N GLU A 96 -13.85 -9.73 -20.33
CA GLU A 96 -14.16 -11.16 -20.48
C GLU A 96 -15.52 -11.53 -19.86
N LEU A 97 -15.84 -10.97 -18.69
CA LEU A 97 -17.15 -11.17 -18.07
C LEU A 97 -18.29 -10.71 -18.98
N GLU A 98 -18.13 -9.58 -19.66
CA GLU A 98 -19.15 -9.07 -20.57
C GLU A 98 -19.28 -9.94 -21.83
N LYS A 99 -18.17 -10.42 -22.39
CA LYS A 99 -18.18 -11.41 -23.49
C LYS A 99 -18.94 -12.68 -23.10
N GLU A 100 -18.67 -13.22 -21.92
CA GLU A 100 -19.36 -14.40 -21.40
C GLU A 100 -20.86 -14.16 -21.20
N ARG A 101 -21.25 -12.98 -20.69
CA ARG A 101 -22.66 -12.61 -20.57
C ARG A 101 -23.37 -12.56 -21.92
N PHE A 102 -22.73 -11.96 -22.93
CA PHE A 102 -23.26 -11.94 -24.29
C PHE A 102 -23.41 -13.35 -24.87
N SER A 103 -22.38 -14.20 -24.72
CA SER A 103 -22.40 -15.60 -25.16
C SER A 103 -23.53 -16.38 -24.49
N LYS A 104 -23.62 -16.29 -23.16
CA LYS A 104 -24.67 -16.91 -22.35
C LYS A 104 -26.06 -16.50 -22.84
N LYS A 105 -26.30 -15.21 -23.06
CA LYS A 105 -27.60 -14.72 -23.51
C LYS A 105 -28.01 -15.32 -24.85
N ARG A 106 -27.07 -15.43 -25.80
CA ARG A 106 -27.34 -16.09 -27.09
C ARG A 106 -27.74 -17.55 -26.94
N ILE A 107 -27.04 -18.29 -26.07
CA ILE A 107 -27.35 -19.69 -25.79
C ILE A 107 -28.73 -19.83 -25.13
N GLU A 108 -29.06 -18.93 -24.19
CA GLU A 108 -30.39 -18.89 -23.55
C GLU A 108 -31.51 -18.62 -24.56
N ASP A 109 -31.31 -17.66 -25.47
CA ASP A 109 -32.26 -17.35 -26.55
C ASP A 109 -32.45 -18.57 -27.49
N ASP A 110 -31.37 -19.22 -27.91
CA ASP A 110 -31.41 -20.43 -28.76
C ASP A 110 -32.12 -21.59 -28.04
N LEU A 111 -31.85 -21.77 -26.75
CA LEU A 111 -32.50 -22.79 -25.92
C LEU A 111 -34.00 -22.53 -25.80
N GLU A 112 -34.42 -21.27 -25.65
CA GLU A 112 -35.84 -20.92 -25.61
C GLU A 112 -36.55 -21.28 -26.92
N VAL A 113 -35.95 -20.95 -28.07
CA VAL A 113 -36.49 -21.30 -29.39
C VAL A 113 -36.61 -22.82 -29.55
N MET A 114 -35.57 -23.58 -29.19
CA MET A 114 -35.61 -25.04 -29.27
C MET A 114 -36.63 -25.66 -28.31
N SER A 115 -36.77 -25.11 -27.10
CA SER A 115 -37.76 -25.54 -26.11
C SER A 115 -39.20 -25.33 -26.64
N ARG A 116 -39.49 -24.17 -27.23
CA ARG A 116 -40.78 -23.89 -27.89
C ARG A 116 -41.04 -24.86 -29.03
N LYS A 117 -40.05 -25.13 -29.88
CA LYS A 117 -40.17 -26.09 -31.01
C LYS A 117 -40.44 -27.51 -30.51
N ALA A 118 -39.70 -27.97 -29.50
CA ALA A 118 -39.89 -29.29 -28.90
C ALA A 118 -41.28 -29.44 -28.28
N SER A 119 -41.76 -28.41 -27.57
CA SER A 119 -43.11 -28.40 -27.00
C SER A 119 -44.20 -28.41 -28.08
N SER A 120 -44.05 -27.63 -29.16
CA SER A 120 -44.97 -27.66 -30.30
C SER A 120 -45.01 -29.03 -30.99
N LEU A 121 -43.85 -29.65 -31.23
CA LEU A 121 -43.77 -31.00 -31.80
C LEU A 121 -44.42 -32.05 -30.90
N ARG A 122 -44.20 -31.97 -29.59
CA ARG A 122 -44.86 -32.85 -28.61
C ARG A 122 -46.39 -32.68 -28.64
N ALA A 123 -46.90 -31.45 -28.67
CA ALA A 123 -48.33 -31.19 -28.79
C ALA A 123 -48.90 -31.81 -30.07
N LYS A 124 -48.27 -31.55 -31.24
CA LYS A 124 -48.68 -32.16 -32.52
C LYS A 124 -48.62 -33.68 -32.51
N ALA A 125 -47.63 -34.28 -31.84
CA ALA A 125 -47.52 -35.73 -31.72
C ALA A 125 -48.62 -36.32 -30.82
N CYS A 126 -49.00 -35.63 -29.75
CA CYS A 126 -50.12 -36.02 -28.87
C CYS A 126 -51.47 -35.89 -29.58
N GLU A 127 -51.67 -34.83 -30.36
CA GLU A 127 -52.91 -34.55 -31.09
C GLU A 127 -53.01 -35.31 -32.43
N SER A 128 -51.99 -36.11 -32.78
CA SER A 128 -51.95 -36.83 -34.05
C SER A 128 -52.87 -38.05 -34.02
N THR A 129 -54.04 -37.88 -34.62
CA THR A 129 -55.01 -38.97 -34.86
C THR A 129 -54.43 -40.11 -35.68
N VAL A 130 -53.48 -39.82 -36.58
CA VAL A 130 -52.76 -40.83 -37.38
C VAL A 130 -51.88 -41.71 -36.48
N LEU A 131 -51.12 -41.10 -35.57
CA LEU A 131 -50.29 -41.85 -34.62
C LEU A 131 -51.15 -42.68 -33.65
N GLU A 132 -52.29 -42.14 -33.23
CA GLU A 132 -53.23 -42.85 -32.36
C GLU A 132 -53.83 -44.09 -33.06
N LYS A 133 -54.30 -43.94 -34.31
CA LYS A 133 -54.79 -45.06 -35.14
C LYS A 133 -53.71 -46.12 -35.36
N LEU A 134 -52.50 -45.73 -35.75
CA LEU A 134 -51.38 -46.66 -35.92
C LEU A 134 -51.04 -47.41 -34.62
N ARG A 135 -51.03 -46.72 -33.47
CA ARG A 135 -50.84 -47.38 -32.16
C ARG A 135 -51.96 -48.38 -31.86
N HIS A 136 -53.20 -48.06 -32.22
CA HIS A 136 -54.34 -48.96 -32.07
C HIS A 136 -54.19 -50.21 -32.96
N GLU A 137 -53.93 -50.03 -34.26
CA GLU A 137 -53.70 -51.12 -35.22
C GLU A 137 -52.55 -52.05 -34.78
N VAL A 138 -51.42 -51.49 -34.33
CA VAL A 138 -50.30 -52.29 -33.82
C VAL A 138 -50.72 -53.09 -32.57
N LYS A 139 -51.54 -52.52 -31.70
CA LYS A 139 -52.06 -53.22 -30.51
C LYS A 139 -52.99 -54.36 -30.91
N GLU A 140 -53.86 -54.16 -31.89
CA GLU A 140 -54.74 -55.19 -32.44
C GLU A 140 -53.94 -56.33 -33.09
N TYR A 141 -53.00 -56.00 -33.98
CA TYR A 141 -52.13 -56.99 -34.61
C TYR A 141 -51.31 -57.79 -33.59
N ARG A 142 -50.75 -57.12 -32.56
CA ARG A 142 -50.10 -57.83 -31.44
C ARG A 142 -51.07 -58.72 -30.68
N GLY A 143 -52.32 -58.30 -30.50
CA GLY A 143 -53.37 -59.10 -29.87
C GLY A 143 -53.67 -60.39 -30.64
N ILE A 144 -53.80 -60.29 -31.97
CA ILE A 144 -54.02 -61.44 -32.86
C ILE A 144 -52.88 -62.46 -32.73
N LEU A 145 -51.65 -61.98 -32.62
CA LEU A 145 -50.45 -62.80 -32.50
C LEU A 145 -50.23 -63.37 -31.10
N LYS A 146 -50.99 -62.96 -30.08
CA LYS A 146 -50.90 -63.55 -28.74
C LYS A 146 -51.76 -64.82 -28.63
N CYS A 147 -51.28 -65.79 -27.86
CA CYS A 147 -52.05 -66.97 -27.48
C CYS A 147 -53.29 -66.55 -26.70
N GLY A 148 -54.48 -67.02 -27.11
CA GLY A 148 -55.75 -66.65 -26.47
C GLY A 148 -55.99 -67.30 -25.10
N ILE A 149 -55.11 -68.21 -24.66
CA ILE A 149 -55.25 -68.97 -23.42
C ILE A 149 -54.31 -68.44 -22.34
N CYS A 150 -53.02 -68.27 -22.66
CA CYS A 150 -52.02 -67.79 -21.69
C CYS A 150 -51.67 -66.31 -21.84
N HIS A 151 -52.07 -65.65 -22.93
CA HIS A 151 -51.79 -64.24 -23.26
C HIS A 151 -50.30 -63.80 -23.29
N ASP A 152 -49.38 -64.71 -22.98
CA ASP A 152 -47.93 -64.47 -22.91
C ASP A 152 -47.17 -65.00 -24.12
N ARG A 153 -47.54 -66.16 -24.67
CA ARG A 153 -46.83 -66.77 -25.80
C ARG A 153 -47.33 -66.22 -27.15
N GLN A 154 -46.41 -65.96 -28.06
CA GLN A 154 -46.71 -65.53 -29.42
C GLN A 154 -47.03 -66.74 -30.31
N LYS A 155 -48.01 -66.62 -31.21
CA LYS A 155 -48.36 -67.65 -32.19
C LYS A 155 -47.29 -67.71 -33.28
N GLU A 156 -46.88 -68.92 -33.65
CA GLU A 156 -46.06 -69.13 -34.85
C GLU A 156 -46.93 -68.93 -36.09
N VAL A 157 -46.53 -68.00 -36.94
CA VAL A 157 -47.24 -67.65 -38.17
C VAL A 157 -46.34 -67.92 -39.37
N VAL A 158 -46.86 -68.65 -40.35
CA VAL A 158 -46.20 -68.90 -41.63
C VAL A 158 -46.79 -67.93 -42.65
N VAL A 159 -45.98 -67.02 -43.17
CA VAL A 159 -46.39 -66.10 -44.23
C VAL A 159 -46.11 -66.78 -45.57
N THR A 160 -47.16 -67.26 -46.23
CA THR A 160 -47.07 -67.78 -47.60
C THR A 160 -47.14 -66.64 -48.61
N LYS A 161 -46.35 -66.76 -49.68
CA LYS A 161 -46.19 -65.76 -50.74
C LYS A 161 -47.36 -65.74 -51.71
#